data_AF-A0A5C4JFE0-F1
#
_entry.id   AF-A0A5C4JFE0-F1
#
_cell.length_a   1.000
_cell.length_b   1.000
_cell.length_c   1.000
_cell.angle_alpha   90.00
_cell.angle_beta   90.00
_cell.angle_gamma   90.00
#
_symmetry.space_group_name_H-M   'P 1'
#
loop_
_entity.id
_entity.type
_entity.pdbx_description
1 polymer ?
#
loop_
_entity_poly.entity_id
_entity_poly.type
_entity_poly.pdbx_seq_one_letter_code
_entity_poly.pdbx_strand_id
1 'polypeptide(L)'
;MTIAIDKQVSALRAQLAGRADENRRLLGELSHEELNVGYAAVISAAFFELARRRFIKDGKPASDVEIIEFVAEARGRTTDAAEIIDPAVAEIAINYVLGKLPLDAYDDVDDNVGFRVKSLLVAVMVADEDFSEAELDAFMTKVRELTLDSLR
;
A
#
# COMPACT_ATOMS: atom_id res chain seq x y z
N MET A 1 22.46 5.71 -8.88
CA MET A 1 21.64 5.16 -9.98
C MET A 1 20.22 5.61 -9.68
N THR A 2 19.64 6.52 -10.47
CA THR A 2 18.30 7.05 -10.18
C THR A 2 17.26 6.09 -10.77
N ILE A 3 16.54 5.37 -9.91
CA ILE A 3 15.44 4.50 -10.35
C ILE A 3 14.33 5.40 -10.88
N ALA A 4 13.99 5.27 -12.17
CA ALA A 4 12.82 5.93 -12.74
C ALA A 4 11.56 5.17 -12.32
N ILE A 5 10.65 5.84 -11.60
CA ILE A 5 9.46 5.20 -11.01
C ILE A 5 8.14 5.53 -11.72
N ASP A 6 8.18 6.32 -12.80
CA ASP A 6 6.97 6.87 -13.43
C ASP A 6 6.05 5.77 -13.99
N LYS A 7 6.62 4.66 -14.48
CA LYS A 7 5.85 3.51 -14.95
C LYS A 7 5.16 2.78 -13.78
N GLN A 8 5.85 2.64 -12.66
CA GLN A 8 5.36 2.01 -11.44
C GLN A 8 4.22 2.82 -10.82
N VAL A 9 4.37 4.15 -10.77
CA VAL A 9 3.32 5.07 -10.35
C VAL A 9 2.11 4.96 -11.29
N SER A 10 2.33 4.91 -12.60
CA SER A 10 1.24 4.73 -13.58
C SER A 10 0.53 3.39 -13.43
N ALA A 11 1.29 2.30 -13.19
CA ALA A 11 0.75 0.97 -12.97
C ALA A 11 -0.14 0.93 -11.72
N LEU A 12 0.32 1.52 -10.60
CA LEU A 12 -0.48 1.62 -9.38
C LEU A 12 -1.73 2.48 -9.61
N ARG A 13 -1.61 3.64 -10.24
CA ARG A 13 -2.77 4.49 -10.56
C ARG A 13 -3.84 3.72 -11.36
N ALA A 14 -3.41 2.95 -12.36
CA ALA A 14 -4.33 2.14 -13.16
C ALA A 14 -5.06 1.09 -12.31
N GLN A 15 -4.36 0.43 -11.38
CA GLN A 15 -4.96 -0.52 -10.43
C GLN A 15 -6.03 0.16 -9.57
N LEU A 16 -5.68 1.30 -8.96
CA LEU A 16 -6.54 2.02 -8.03
C LEU A 16 -7.75 2.66 -8.69
N ALA A 17 -7.64 3.03 -9.96
CA ALA A 17 -8.75 3.50 -10.77
C ALA A 17 -9.61 2.37 -11.38
N GLY A 18 -9.39 1.10 -11.00
CA GLY A 18 -10.13 -0.06 -11.53
C GLY A 18 -9.83 -0.41 -12.99
N ARG A 19 -8.75 0.13 -13.58
CA ARG A 19 -8.35 -0.07 -14.99
C ARG A 19 -7.47 -1.33 -15.12
N ALA A 20 -8.06 -2.50 -14.85
CA ALA A 20 -7.33 -3.77 -14.71
C ALA A 20 -6.49 -4.15 -15.94
N ASP A 21 -7.00 -3.94 -17.16
CA ASP A 21 -6.25 -4.28 -18.39
C ASP A 21 -5.04 -3.37 -18.59
N GLU A 22 -5.18 -2.09 -18.29
CA GLU A 22 -4.09 -1.13 -18.36
C GLU A 22 -3.04 -1.41 -17.28
N ASN A 23 -3.47 -1.72 -16.05
CA ASN A 23 -2.55 -2.15 -14.99
C ASN A 23 -1.75 -3.38 -15.43
N ARG A 24 -2.41 -4.41 -15.98
CA ARG A 24 -1.73 -5.63 -16.44
C ARG A 24 -0.72 -5.34 -17.55
N ARG A 25 -1.08 -4.48 -18.51
CA ARG A 25 -0.17 -4.04 -19.59
C ARG A 25 1.05 -3.34 -19.01
N LEU A 26 0.86 -2.34 -18.14
CA LEU A 26 1.94 -1.57 -17.55
C LEU A 26 2.87 -2.43 -16.68
N LEU A 27 2.33 -3.37 -15.90
CA LEU A 27 3.14 -4.31 -15.12
C LEU A 27 3.96 -5.24 -16.01
N GLY A 28 3.42 -5.68 -17.15
CA GLY A 28 4.15 -6.51 -18.13
C GLY A 28 5.31 -5.79 -18.84
N GLU A 29 5.36 -4.47 -18.79
CA GLU A 29 6.43 -3.64 -19.38
C GLU A 29 7.58 -3.36 -18.40
N LEU A 30 7.45 -3.75 -17.14
CA LEU A 30 8.47 -3.56 -16.11
C LEU A 30 9.50 -4.69 -16.15
N SER A 31 10.78 -4.34 -16.09
CA SER A 31 11.85 -5.28 -15.81
C SER A 31 11.77 -5.85 -14.39
N HIS A 32 12.54 -6.90 -14.13
CA HIS A 32 12.58 -7.52 -12.81
C HIS A 32 13.01 -6.56 -11.70
N GLU A 33 13.99 -5.69 -11.97
CA GLU A 33 14.43 -4.66 -11.01
C GLU A 33 13.34 -3.59 -10.80
N GLU A 34 12.70 -3.15 -11.88
CA GLU A 34 11.59 -2.20 -11.82
C GLU A 34 10.40 -2.72 -11.01
N LEU A 35 10.14 -4.04 -11.04
CA LEU A 35 9.12 -4.72 -10.23
C LEU A 35 9.56 -4.84 -8.76
N ASN A 36 10.70 -5.47 -8.51
CA ASN A 36 11.09 -5.85 -7.15
C ASN A 36 11.51 -4.68 -6.28
N VAL A 37 12.13 -3.65 -6.87
CA VAL A 37 12.60 -2.47 -6.12
C VAL A 37 11.65 -1.31 -6.32
N GLY A 38 11.44 -0.91 -7.58
CA GLY A 38 10.64 0.28 -7.89
C GLY A 38 9.17 0.13 -7.48
N TYR A 39 8.51 -0.94 -7.93
CA TYR A 39 7.08 -1.10 -7.70
C TYR A 39 6.77 -1.45 -6.24
N ALA A 40 7.62 -2.26 -5.59
CA ALA A 40 7.54 -2.51 -4.16
C ALA A 40 7.68 -1.24 -3.31
N ALA A 41 8.58 -0.32 -3.69
CA ALA A 41 8.73 0.98 -3.04
C ALA A 41 7.48 1.86 -3.25
N VAL A 42 6.93 1.91 -4.47
CA VAL A 42 5.67 2.65 -4.77
C VAL A 42 4.50 2.12 -3.94
N ILE A 43 4.31 0.80 -3.84
CA ILE A 43 3.27 0.20 -3.01
C ILE A 43 3.48 0.53 -1.53
N SER A 44 4.72 0.47 -1.04
CA SER A 44 5.03 0.78 0.35
C SER A 44 4.77 2.25 0.67
N ALA A 45 5.16 3.18 -0.21
CA ALA A 45 4.86 4.61 -0.06
C ALA A 45 3.35 4.89 -0.04
N ALA A 46 2.58 4.27 -0.94
CA ALA A 46 1.13 4.37 -0.97
C ALA A 46 0.48 3.84 0.32
N PHE A 47 0.94 2.67 0.79
CA PHE A 47 0.47 2.09 2.04
C PHE A 47 0.74 3.00 3.23
N PHE A 48 1.96 3.52 3.37
CA PHE A 48 2.32 4.41 4.48
C PHE A 48 1.47 5.67 4.49
N GLU A 49 1.26 6.30 3.33
CA GLU A 49 0.45 7.52 3.23
C GLU A 49 -1.01 7.25 3.61
N LEU A 50 -1.64 6.21 3.05
CA LEU A 50 -3.03 5.86 3.35
C LEU A 50 -3.22 5.44 4.80
N ALA A 51 -2.34 4.58 5.33
CA ALA A 51 -2.42 4.14 6.71
C ALA A 51 -2.25 5.32 7.69
N ARG A 52 -1.34 6.27 7.42
CA ARG A 52 -1.24 7.51 8.23
C ARG A 52 -2.51 8.34 8.15
N ARG A 53 -3.03 8.61 6.95
CA ARG A 53 -4.27 9.39 6.77
C ARG A 53 -5.47 8.78 7.48
N ARG A 54 -5.60 7.46 7.40
CA ARG A 54 -6.71 6.72 7.98
C ARG A 54 -6.62 6.62 9.49
N PHE A 55 -5.48 6.18 10.01
CA PHE A 55 -5.33 5.75 11.40
C PHE A 55 -4.63 6.77 12.30
N ILE A 56 -4.18 7.92 11.80
CA ILE A 56 -3.71 9.03 12.64
C ILE A 56 -4.69 10.18 12.52
N LYS A 57 -5.46 10.43 13.58
CA LYS A 57 -6.41 11.56 13.68
C LYS A 57 -5.97 12.48 14.80
N ASP A 58 -5.85 13.78 14.50
CA ASP A 58 -5.38 14.79 15.46
C ASP A 58 -4.06 14.42 16.17
N GLY A 59 -3.14 13.79 15.43
CA GLY A 59 -1.85 13.34 15.95
C GLY A 59 -1.91 12.10 16.85
N LYS A 60 -3.09 11.48 16.99
CA LYS A 60 -3.27 10.27 17.81
C LYS A 60 -3.42 9.04 16.91
N PRO A 61 -2.64 7.98 17.14
CA PRO A 61 -2.83 6.72 16.44
C PRO A 61 -4.12 6.03 16.91
N ALA A 62 -4.79 5.35 15.99
CA ALA A 62 -5.96 4.52 16.28
C ALA A 62 -5.65 3.44 17.31
N SER A 63 -6.68 2.97 18.02
CA SER A 63 -6.58 1.84 18.95
C SER A 63 -6.35 0.51 18.22
N ASP A 64 -5.91 -0.50 18.95
CA ASP A 64 -5.70 -1.84 18.38
C ASP A 64 -7.02 -2.47 17.93
N VAL A 65 -8.12 -2.16 18.63
CA VAL A 65 -9.48 -2.61 18.26
C VAL A 65 -9.88 -2.07 16.89
N GLU A 66 -9.69 -0.78 16.63
CA GLU A 66 -10.00 -0.17 15.33
C GLU A 66 -9.19 -0.78 14.19
N ILE A 67 -7.94 -1.18 14.45
CA ILE A 67 -7.07 -1.83 13.47
C ILE A 67 -7.57 -3.26 13.18
N ILE A 68 -7.86 -4.03 14.23
CA ILE A 68 -8.38 -5.40 14.12
C ILE A 68 -9.71 -5.41 13.36
N GLU A 69 -10.62 -4.49 13.68
CA GLU A 69 -11.90 -4.34 13.00
C GLU A 69 -11.72 -4.04 11.52
N PHE A 70 -10.86 -3.07 11.18
CA PHE A 70 -10.54 -2.76 9.78
C PHE A 70 -9.96 -3.97 9.03
N VAL A 71 -9.02 -4.70 9.64
CA VAL A 71 -8.39 -5.87 9.02
C VAL A 71 -9.42 -6.98 8.80
N ALA A 72 -10.32 -7.20 9.76
CA ALA A 72 -11.41 -8.16 9.62
C ALA A 72 -12.38 -7.76 8.49
N GLU A 73 -12.76 -6.49 8.40
CA GLU A 73 -13.60 -5.96 7.31
C GLU A 73 -12.92 -6.08 5.95
N ALA A 74 -11.63 -5.74 5.85
CA ALA A 74 -10.84 -5.85 4.63
C ALA A 74 -10.80 -7.29 4.12
N ARG A 75 -10.57 -8.26 5.02
CA ARG A 75 -10.62 -9.70 4.72
C ARG A 75 -12.01 -10.16 4.28
N GLY A 76 -13.06 -9.55 4.82
CA GLY A 76 -14.44 -9.89 4.50
C GLY A 76 -14.93 -9.42 3.11
N ARG A 77 -14.16 -8.61 2.37
CA ARG A 77 -14.63 -8.03 1.10
C ARG A 77 -14.75 -9.04 -0.05
N THR A 78 -13.79 -9.95 -0.15
CA THR A 78 -13.76 -10.97 -1.20
C THR A 78 -13.13 -12.25 -0.66
N THR A 79 -13.41 -13.39 -1.32
CA THR A 79 -12.75 -14.66 -0.99
C THR A 79 -11.24 -14.56 -1.13
N ASP A 80 -10.75 -13.91 -2.20
CA ASP A 80 -9.33 -13.68 -2.42
C ASP A 80 -8.70 -12.83 -1.31
N ALA A 81 -9.40 -11.80 -0.82
CA ALA A 81 -8.91 -10.97 0.28
C ALA A 81 -8.77 -11.78 1.57
N ALA A 82 -9.71 -12.70 1.85
CA ALA A 82 -9.63 -13.57 3.02
C ALA A 82 -8.43 -14.53 2.99
N GLU A 83 -8.01 -14.97 1.81
CA GLU A 83 -6.87 -15.86 1.59
C GLU A 83 -5.52 -15.12 1.57
N ILE A 84 -5.49 -13.89 1.04
CA ILE A 84 -4.25 -13.14 0.82
C ILE A 84 -3.90 -12.28 2.04
N ILE A 85 -4.89 -11.68 2.70
CA ILE A 85 -4.65 -10.82 3.85
C ILE A 85 -4.48 -11.71 5.08
N ASP A 86 -3.23 -12.00 5.41
CA ASP A 86 -2.87 -12.49 6.74
C ASP A 86 -3.14 -11.36 7.76
N PRO A 87 -4.02 -11.58 8.75
CA PRO A 87 -4.39 -10.55 9.70
C PRO A 87 -3.22 -10.10 10.56
N ALA A 88 -2.34 -11.00 10.99
CA ALA A 88 -1.20 -10.66 11.82
C ALA A 88 -0.21 -9.78 11.06
N VAL A 89 0.06 -10.13 9.78
CA VAL A 89 0.93 -9.31 8.93
C VAL A 89 0.31 -7.94 8.64
N ALA A 90 -1.01 -7.88 8.41
CA ALA A 90 -1.72 -6.62 8.18
C ALA A 90 -1.68 -5.71 9.42
N GLU A 91 -1.92 -6.26 10.60
CA GLU A 91 -1.89 -5.55 11.87
C GLU A 91 -0.47 -5.07 12.21
N ILE A 92 0.56 -5.90 12.00
CA ILE A 92 1.97 -5.50 12.13
C ILE A 92 2.25 -4.34 11.19
N ALA A 93 1.81 -4.43 9.94
CA ALA A 93 2.09 -3.42 8.94
C ALA A 93 1.49 -2.06 9.30
N ILE A 94 0.25 -2.03 9.76
CA ILE A 94 -0.42 -0.80 10.20
C ILE A 94 0.24 -0.27 11.47
N ASN A 95 0.43 -1.10 12.49
CA ASN A 95 1.01 -0.66 13.77
C ASN A 95 2.45 -0.13 13.63
N TYR A 96 3.24 -0.69 12.70
CA TYR A 96 4.55 -0.15 12.35
C TYR A 96 4.47 1.26 11.78
N VAL A 97 3.54 1.52 10.85
CA VAL A 97 3.34 2.87 10.28
C VAL A 97 2.92 3.88 11.37
N LEU A 98 2.17 3.41 12.37
CA LEU A 98 1.74 4.21 13.52
C LEU A 98 2.83 4.40 14.58
N GLY A 99 4.02 3.82 14.39
CA GLY A 99 5.12 3.91 15.35
C GLY A 99 4.86 3.18 16.67
N LYS A 100 3.94 2.21 16.68
CA LYS A 100 3.61 1.40 17.87
C LYS A 100 4.52 0.18 18.02
N LEU A 101 5.24 -0.19 16.97
CA LEU A 101 6.13 -1.34 16.93
C LEU A 101 7.58 -0.90 16.74
N PRO A 102 8.54 -1.71 17.23
CA PRO A 102 9.96 -1.46 17.00
C PRO A 102 10.35 -1.68 15.52
N LEU A 103 11.56 -1.24 15.16
CA LEU A 103 12.03 -1.28 13.77
C LEU A 103 12.21 -2.71 13.22
N ASP A 104 12.48 -3.67 14.11
CA ASP A 104 12.69 -5.11 13.83
C ASP A 104 11.38 -5.91 13.79
N ALA A 105 10.22 -5.28 14.01
CA ALA A 105 8.93 -5.96 13.99
C ALA A 105 8.56 -6.58 12.63
N TYR A 106 9.29 -6.24 11.57
CA TYR A 106 9.13 -6.81 10.23
C TYR A 106 10.15 -7.91 9.89
N ASP A 107 11.14 -8.19 10.75
CA ASP A 107 12.24 -9.11 10.42
C ASP A 107 11.75 -10.54 10.15
N ASP A 108 10.66 -10.96 10.80
CA ASP A 108 10.04 -12.27 10.62
C ASP A 108 8.93 -12.30 9.54
N VAL A 109 8.65 -11.17 8.89
CA VAL A 109 7.64 -11.08 7.83
C VAL A 109 8.30 -11.33 6.48
N ASP A 110 7.84 -12.38 5.78
CA ASP A 110 8.26 -12.64 4.41
C ASP A 110 7.92 -11.44 3.49
N ASP A 111 8.91 -10.95 2.75
CA ASP A 111 8.79 -9.76 1.90
C ASP A 111 7.64 -9.85 0.89
N ASN A 112 7.43 -11.04 0.31
CA ASN A 112 6.37 -11.26 -0.67
C ASN A 112 4.99 -11.28 0.01
N VAL A 113 4.88 -11.89 1.19
CA VAL A 113 3.67 -11.81 2.02
C VAL A 113 3.37 -10.36 2.38
N GLY A 114 4.35 -9.63 2.91
CA GLY A 114 4.20 -8.21 3.25
C GLY A 114 3.81 -7.35 2.06
N PHE A 115 4.41 -7.58 0.88
CA PHE A 115 4.06 -6.88 -0.36
C PHE A 115 2.62 -7.14 -0.79
N ARG A 116 2.17 -8.41 -0.79
CA ARG A 116 0.81 -8.79 -1.18
C ARG A 116 -0.25 -8.21 -0.24
N VAL A 117 0.00 -8.28 1.07
CA VAL A 117 -0.87 -7.68 2.09
C VAL A 117 -0.98 -6.18 1.88
N LYS A 118 0.15 -5.46 1.78
CA LYS A 118 0.15 -4.01 1.52
C LYS A 118 -0.60 -3.65 0.24
N SER A 119 -0.38 -4.39 -0.85
CA SER A 119 -1.05 -4.15 -2.13
C SER A 119 -2.57 -4.22 -2.04
N LEU A 120 -3.10 -5.21 -1.32
CA LEU A 120 -4.55 -5.32 -1.10
C LEU A 120 -5.08 -4.25 -0.14
N LEU A 121 -4.37 -3.97 0.96
CA LEU A 121 -4.78 -2.94 1.91
C LEU A 121 -4.83 -1.55 1.25
N VAL A 122 -3.91 -1.23 0.34
CA VAL A 122 -3.95 0.00 -0.46
C VAL A 122 -5.23 0.05 -1.30
N ALA A 123 -5.57 -1.02 -2.01
CA ALA A 123 -6.80 -1.07 -2.81
C ALA A 123 -8.07 -0.93 -1.94
N VAL A 124 -8.09 -1.56 -0.76
CA VAL A 124 -9.17 -1.48 0.24
C VAL A 124 -9.33 -0.04 0.75
N MET A 125 -8.24 0.61 1.19
CA MET A 125 -8.29 1.97 1.73
C MET A 125 -8.71 2.99 0.67
N VAL A 126 -8.23 2.86 -0.57
CA VAL A 126 -8.66 3.74 -1.66
C VAL A 126 -10.13 3.56 -2.00
N ALA A 127 -10.63 2.32 -2.00
CA ALA A 127 -12.05 2.06 -2.21
C ALA A 127 -12.94 2.66 -1.10
N ASP A 128 -12.43 2.74 0.14
CA ASP A 128 -13.15 3.35 1.26
C ASP A 128 -13.15 4.88 1.22
N GLU A 129 -12.06 5.48 0.75
CA GLU A 129 -11.95 6.93 0.64
C GLU A 129 -12.76 7.49 -0.56
N ASP A 130 -13.20 6.63 -1.49
CA ASP A 130 -14.01 6.98 -2.67
C ASP A 130 -13.43 8.18 -3.44
N PHE A 131 -12.13 8.11 -3.74
CA PHE A 131 -11.43 9.20 -4.42
C PHE A 131 -12.07 9.56 -5.76
N SER A 132 -12.29 10.87 -5.95
CA SER A 132 -12.42 11.43 -7.29
C SER A 132 -11.13 11.26 -8.09
N GLU A 133 -11.21 11.37 -9.42
CA GLU A 133 -10.02 11.27 -10.27
C GLU A 133 -8.94 12.30 -9.91
N ALA A 134 -9.35 13.52 -9.53
CA ALA A 134 -8.43 14.57 -9.10
C ALA A 134 -7.76 14.26 -7.75
N GLU A 135 -8.48 13.68 -6.80
CA GLU A 135 -7.93 13.26 -5.51
C GLU A 135 -6.97 12.08 -5.67
N LEU A 136 -7.29 11.13 -6.54
CA LEU A 136 -6.39 10.04 -6.89
C LEU A 136 -5.11 10.57 -7.54
N ASP A 137 -5.19 11.54 -8.46
CA ASP A 137 -4.02 12.15 -9.08
C ASP A 137 -3.12 12.89 -8.07
N ALA A 138 -3.74 13.62 -7.14
CA ALA A 138 -3.02 14.27 -6.04
C ALA A 138 -2.35 13.25 -5.11
N PHE A 139 -3.06 12.15 -4.79
CA PHE A 139 -2.50 11.03 -4.03
C PHE A 139 -1.31 10.40 -4.75
N MET A 140 -1.41 10.11 -6.05
CA MET A 140 -0.32 9.52 -6.82
C MET A 140 0.91 10.44 -6.91
N THR A 141 0.70 11.75 -6.96
CA THR A 141 1.78 12.75 -6.87
C THR A 141 2.51 12.61 -5.53
N LYS A 142 1.76 12.48 -4.42
CA LYS A 142 2.35 12.30 -3.10
C LYS A 142 3.12 10.99 -2.97
N VAL A 143 2.57 9.90 -3.50
CA VAL A 143 3.23 8.59 -3.54
C VAL A 143 4.55 8.67 -4.30
N ARG A 144 4.58 9.36 -5.44
CA ARG A 144 5.81 9.57 -6.23
C ARG A 144 6.89 10.27 -5.40
N GLU A 145 6.55 11.36 -4.72
CA GLU A 145 7.49 12.10 -3.86
C GLU A 145 8.07 11.20 -2.76
N LEU A 146 7.19 10.52 -2.00
CA LEU A 146 7.59 9.64 -0.90
C LEU A 146 8.48 8.48 -1.38
N THR A 147 8.16 7.92 -2.55
CA THR A 147 8.96 6.84 -3.14
C THR A 147 10.36 7.35 -3.48
N LEU A 148 10.47 8.50 -4.16
CA LEU A 148 11.77 9.08 -4.52
C LEU A 148 12.60 9.43 -3.28
N ASP A 149 11.98 9.92 -2.21
CA ASP A 149 12.68 10.21 -0.96
C ASP A 149 13.19 8.95 -0.27
N SER A 150 12.45 7.83 -0.35
CA SER A 150 12.86 6.55 0.24
C SER A 150 13.99 5.84 -0.50
N LEU A 151 14.24 6.19 -1.77
CA LEU A 151 15.26 5.57 -2.63
C LEU A 151 16.57 6.40 -2.71
N ARG A 152 16.67 7.49 -1.94
CA ARG A 152 17.89 8.32 -1.84
C ARG A 152 18.84 7.77 -0.77
#